data_AF-A0A2T2NMS5-F1
#
_entry.id   AF-A0A2T2NMS5-F1
#
_cell.length_a   1.000
_cell.length_b   1.000
_cell.length_c   1.000
_cell.angle_alpha   90.00
_cell.angle_beta   90.00
_cell.angle_gamma   90.00
#
_symmetry.space_group_name_H-M   'P 1'
#
loop_
_entity.id
_entity.type
_entity.pdbx_description
1 polymer ?
#
loop_
_entity_poly.entity_id
_entity_poly.type
_entity_poly.pdbx_seq_one_letter_code
_entity_poly.pdbx_strand_id
1 'polypeptide(L)'
;MAQGWAQGTGIFLSGFWGRFLCPVRYLSMNEMMVFLVAMVVRYDLVLVEGYWKPLKTGHHITISILKPKEDIEVEVRERLNGNSFKWEFLWKGAKIEDLKL
;
A
#
# COMPACT_ATOMS: atom_id res chain seq x y z
N MET A 1 -36.33 18.61 17.32
CA MET A 1 -36.09 17.16 17.50
C MET A 1 -35.11 16.76 16.42
N ALA A 2 -33.90 16.35 16.82
CA ALA A 2 -32.68 16.37 16.02
C ALA A 2 -32.56 15.19 15.03
N GLN A 3 -31.97 15.50 13.85
CA GLN A 3 -30.94 14.76 13.08
C GLN A 3 -31.12 13.24 12.84
N GLY A 4 -30.80 12.67 11.66
CA GLY A 4 -30.15 13.22 10.48
C GLY A 4 -29.90 12.20 9.37
N TRP A 5 -29.69 12.75 8.17
CA TRP A 5 -28.65 12.40 7.20
C TRP A 5 -28.12 10.96 7.21
N ALA A 6 -28.81 10.05 6.52
CA ALA A 6 -28.17 8.84 5.97
C ALA A 6 -27.49 9.22 4.64
N GLN A 7 -26.32 9.85 4.73
CA GLN A 7 -25.42 10.02 3.58
C GLN A 7 -24.79 8.68 3.23
N GLY A 8 -24.75 8.40 1.92
CA GLY A 8 -24.14 7.21 1.35
C GLY A 8 -22.70 7.03 1.83
N THR A 9 -22.39 5.82 2.27
CA THR A 9 -21.01 5.38 2.46
C THR A 9 -20.84 4.04 1.77
N GLY A 10 -19.75 3.96 1.03
CA GLY A 10 -19.50 3.05 -0.07
C GLY A 10 -19.73 1.56 0.23
N ILE A 11 -20.33 0.91 -0.76
CA ILE A 11 -20.25 -0.53 -0.99
C ILE A 11 -18.79 -0.85 -1.30
N PHE A 12 -17.97 -0.99 -0.26
CA PHE A 12 -16.70 -1.71 -0.30
C PHE A 12 -16.88 -2.88 0.66
N LEU A 13 -17.33 -4.00 0.10
CA LEU A 13 -17.49 -5.27 0.83
C LEU A 13 -16.13 -5.73 1.36
N SER A 14 -15.78 -5.31 2.57
CA SER A 14 -14.92 -6.08 3.47
C SER A 14 -15.70 -6.25 4.76
N GLY A 15 -16.37 -7.40 4.91
CA GLY A 15 -17.27 -7.74 6.01
C GLY A 15 -16.60 -7.83 7.38
N PHE A 16 -16.06 -6.72 7.88
CA PHE A 16 -15.44 -6.62 9.19
C PHE A 16 -15.97 -5.38 9.93
N TRP A 17 -17.28 -5.32 10.14
CA TRP A 17 -17.87 -4.53 11.21
C TRP A 17 -18.22 -5.50 12.36
N GLY A 18 -17.38 -5.57 13.41
CA GLY A 18 -17.60 -6.41 14.60
C GLY A 18 -16.41 -7.29 15.01
N ARG A 19 -16.69 -8.42 15.71
CA ARG A 19 -15.73 -9.29 16.43
C ARG A 19 -14.73 -10.07 15.57
N PHE A 20 -14.79 -9.95 14.24
CA PHE A 20 -13.98 -10.73 13.32
C PHE A 20 -12.89 -9.90 12.63
N LEU A 21 -12.63 -8.66 13.05
CA LEU A 21 -11.55 -7.84 12.47
C LEU A 21 -10.19 -8.55 12.49
N CYS A 22 -9.45 -8.45 11.38
CA CYS A 22 -8.05 -8.88 11.37
C CYS A 22 -7.26 -8.04 12.38
N PRO A 23 -6.68 -8.65 13.43
CA PRO A 23 -5.97 -7.92 14.48
C PRO A 23 -4.75 -7.17 13.93
N VAL A 24 -4.19 -7.66 12.81
CA VAL A 24 -2.99 -7.12 12.16
C VAL A 24 -3.32 -5.99 11.16
N ARG A 25 -4.60 -5.61 10.97
CA ARG A 25 -5.00 -4.63 9.95
C ARG A 25 -4.21 -3.31 10.02
N TYR A 26 -4.01 -2.76 11.21
CA TYR A 26 -3.26 -1.51 11.38
C TYR A 26 -1.77 -1.66 11.06
N LEU A 27 -1.18 -2.79 11.43
CA LEU A 27 0.22 -3.07 11.14
C LEU A 27 0.43 -3.29 9.64
N SER A 28 -0.36 -4.17 9.02
CA SER A 28 -0.28 -4.45 7.58
C SER A 28 -0.52 -3.20 6.75
N MET A 29 -1.44 -2.34 7.16
CA MET A 29 -1.71 -1.08 6.46
C MET A 29 -0.52 -0.12 6.57
N ASN A 30 0.09 0.03 7.75
CA ASN A 30 1.28 0.85 7.89
C ASN A 30 2.46 0.30 7.08
N GLU A 31 2.67 -1.01 7.10
CA GLU A 31 3.73 -1.67 6.35
C GLU A 31 3.56 -1.49 4.84
N MET A 32 2.35 -1.75 4.31
CA MET A 32 2.02 -1.53 2.90
C MET A 32 2.22 -0.07 2.50
N MET A 33 1.83 0.88 3.34
CA MET A 33 1.99 2.31 3.05
C MET A 33 3.46 2.72 3.03
N VAL A 34 4.26 2.30 4.02
CA VAL A 34 5.70 2.60 4.07
C VAL A 34 6.41 1.99 2.86
N PHE A 35 6.08 0.75 2.52
CA PHE A 35 6.64 0.07 1.36
C PHE A 35 6.28 0.77 0.04
N LEU A 36 5.01 1.14 -0.15
CA LEU A 36 4.56 1.87 -1.34
C LEU A 36 5.26 3.22 -1.49
N VAL A 37 5.39 3.98 -0.39
CA VAL A 37 6.08 5.27 -0.40
C VAL A 37 7.56 5.09 -0.76
N ALA A 38 8.25 4.11 -0.16
CA ALA A 38 9.64 3.83 -0.46
C ALA A 38 9.84 3.43 -1.93
N MET A 39 8.93 2.63 -2.48
CA MET A 39 8.95 2.21 -3.89
C MET A 39 8.75 3.40 -4.83
N VAL A 40 7.70 4.20 -4.64
CA VAL A 40 7.37 5.31 -5.55
C VAL A 40 8.40 6.44 -5.53
N VAL A 41 9.05 6.68 -4.39
CA VAL A 41 10.05 7.76 -4.29
C VAL A 41 11.38 7.34 -4.93
N ARG A 42 11.83 6.11 -4.69
CA ARG A 42 13.19 5.67 -5.07
C ARG A 42 13.24 4.93 -6.40
N TYR A 43 12.15 4.28 -6.81
CA TYR A 43 12.15 3.41 -7.98
C TYR A 43 11.09 3.82 -8.99
N ASP A 44 11.47 3.72 -10.25
CA ASP A 44 10.57 3.76 -11.39
C ASP A 44 10.27 2.32 -11.81
N LEU A 45 8.98 1.98 -11.85
CA LEU A 45 8.49 0.68 -12.30
C LEU A 45 8.08 0.79 -13.77
N VAL A 46 8.81 0.09 -14.64
CA VAL A 46 8.54 0.07 -16.08
C VAL A 46 8.13 -1.35 -16.47
N LEU A 47 7.10 -1.50 -17.29
CA LEU A 47 6.74 -2.82 -17.82
C LEU A 47 7.83 -3.29 -18.78
N VAL A 48 8.22 -4.56 -18.68
CA VAL A 48 9.20 -5.15 -19.61
C VAL A 48 8.61 -5.16 -21.02
N GLU A 49 7.34 -5.55 -21.15
CA GLU A 49 6.60 -5.53 -22.41
C GLU A 49 5.12 -5.14 -22.23
N GLY A 50 4.57 -4.39 -23.18
CA GLY A 50 3.14 -4.12 -23.27
C GLY A 50 2.66 -2.89 -22.48
N TYR A 51 1.44 -2.99 -21.94
CA TYR A 51 0.73 -1.91 -21.25
C TYR A 51 0.06 -2.44 -19.98
N TRP A 52 -0.18 -1.55 -19.02
CA TRP A 52 -0.85 -1.92 -17.77
C TRP A 52 -2.25 -2.46 -18.08
N LYS A 53 -2.47 -3.74 -17.77
CA LYS A 53 -3.73 -4.44 -17.99
C LYS A 53 -4.33 -4.84 -16.64
N PRO A 54 -5.66 -4.85 -16.52
CA PRO A 54 -6.31 -5.43 -15.36
C PRO A 54 -5.98 -6.92 -15.29
N LEU A 55 -5.45 -7.35 -14.15
CA LEU A 55 -5.08 -8.73 -13.90
C LEU A 55 -6.32 -9.62 -13.85
N LYS A 56 -6.28 -10.75 -14.56
CA LYS A 56 -7.26 -11.81 -14.37
C LYS A 56 -6.94 -12.50 -13.05
N THR A 57 -7.90 -12.50 -12.13
CA THR A 57 -7.75 -13.16 -10.83
C THR A 57 -8.51 -14.48 -10.78
N GLY A 58 -8.04 -15.42 -9.96
CA GLY A 58 -8.76 -16.64 -9.64
C GLY A 58 -9.54 -16.46 -8.33
N HIS A 59 -10.84 -16.79 -8.34
CA HIS A 59 -11.61 -16.83 -7.10
C HIS A 59 -11.28 -18.09 -6.30
N HIS A 60 -10.94 -17.90 -5.03
CA HIS A 60 -10.72 -18.96 -4.07
C HIS A 60 -11.64 -18.72 -2.88
N ILE A 61 -12.35 -19.76 -2.45
CA ILE A 61 -13.39 -19.68 -1.41
C ILE A 61 -12.81 -19.29 -0.04
N THR A 62 -11.50 -19.50 0.16
CA THR A 62 -10.86 -19.43 1.49
C THR A 62 -10.04 -18.15 1.71
N ILE A 63 -9.74 -17.37 0.67
CA ILE A 63 -8.82 -16.22 0.77
C ILE A 63 -9.49 -14.92 0.35
N SER A 64 -9.28 -13.87 1.15
CA SER A 64 -9.82 -12.52 0.89
C SER A 64 -8.99 -11.72 -0.12
N ILE A 65 -7.75 -12.15 -0.40
CA ILE A 65 -6.86 -11.53 -1.38
C ILE A 65 -6.77 -12.47 -2.57
N LEU A 66 -7.21 -12.02 -3.73
CA LEU A 66 -7.22 -12.84 -4.94
C LEU A 66 -5.82 -12.87 -5.55
N LYS A 67 -5.31 -14.08 -5.80
CA LYS A 67 -4.06 -14.26 -6.53
C LYS A 67 -4.28 -13.96 -8.02
N PRO A 68 -3.39 -13.19 -8.67
CA PRO A 68 -3.42 -13.07 -10.13
C PRO A 68 -3.11 -14.42 -10.79
N LYS A 69 -3.72 -14.68 -11.95
CA LYS A 69 -3.48 -15.88 -12.76
C LYS A 69 -2.18 -15.79 -13.58
N GLU A 70 -1.79 -14.58 -13.91
CA GLU A 70 -0.63 -14.25 -14.75
C GLU A 70 0.19 -13.20 -13.99
N ASP A 71 1.51 -13.35 -13.98
CA ASP A 71 2.40 -12.37 -13.40
C ASP A 71 2.69 -11.25 -14.42
N ILE A 72 2.93 -10.04 -13.92
CA ILE A 72 3.34 -8.90 -14.74
C ILE A 72 4.83 -8.68 -14.53
N GLU A 73 5.60 -8.88 -15.60
CA GLU A 73 7.03 -8.59 -15.57
C GLU A 73 7.25 -7.08 -15.57
N VAL A 74 7.89 -6.60 -14.51
CA VAL A 74 8.26 -5.20 -14.32
C VAL A 74 9.77 -5.10 -14.12
N GLU A 75 10.38 -4.16 -14.82
CA GLU A 75 11.74 -3.72 -14.57
C GLU A 75 11.70 -2.62 -13.48
N VAL A 76 12.50 -2.81 -12.44
CA VAL A 76 12.65 -1.84 -11.35
C VAL A 76 13.92 -1.04 -11.60
N ARG A 77 13.79 0.24 -11.91
CA ARG A 77 14.93 1.14 -12.12
C ARG A 77 15.06 2.11 -10.95
N GLU A 78 16.26 2.24 -10.40
CA GLU A 78 16.52 3.27 -9.38
C GLU A 78 16.50 4.66 -10.04
N ARG A 79 15.79 5.60 -9.43
CA ARG A 79 15.63 6.95 -9.98
C ARG A 79 16.92 7.75 -9.74
N LEU A 80 17.70 7.96 -10.80
CA LEU A 80 19.04 8.59 -10.76
C LEU A 80 19.03 10.10 -10.43
N ASN A 81 17.89 10.80 -10.57
CA ASN A 81 17.80 12.25 -10.32
C ASN A 81 17.54 12.65 -8.85
N GLY A 82 17.45 11.68 -7.94
CA GLY A 82 17.31 11.95 -6.51
C GLY A 82 18.67 12.13 -5.86
N ASN A 83 19.24 13.33 -5.89
CA ASN A 83 20.42 13.71 -5.10
C ASN A 83 20.36 13.09 -3.70
N SER A 84 21.25 12.13 -3.39
CA SER A 84 21.68 11.76 -2.03
C SER A 84 20.60 11.77 -0.93
N PHE A 85 19.40 11.22 -1.15
CA PHE A 85 18.39 11.16 -0.09
C PHE A 85 18.68 9.97 0.82
N LYS A 86 19.36 10.24 1.94
CA LYS A 86 19.55 9.31 3.05
C LYS A 86 18.24 9.23 3.84
N TRP A 87 17.58 8.07 3.81
CA TRP A 87 16.34 7.86 4.57
C TRP A 87 16.68 7.57 6.02
N GLU A 88 16.25 8.44 6.93
CA GLU A 88 16.38 8.23 8.36
C GLU A 88 14.99 8.07 8.96
N PHE A 89 14.69 6.84 9.38
CA PHE A 89 13.40 6.51 9.99
C PHE A 89 13.44 6.91 11.45
N LEU A 90 12.77 8.02 11.78
CA LEU A 90 12.62 8.49 13.15
C LEU A 90 11.48 7.74 13.83
N TRP A 91 11.81 6.95 14.83
CA TRP A 91 10.84 6.30 15.71
C TRP A 91 10.27 7.33 16.69
N LYS A 92 9.05 7.08 17.19
CA LYS A 92 8.35 8.00 18.10
C LYS A 92 9.23 8.33 19.32
N GLY A 93 9.71 9.57 19.38
CA GLY A 93 10.63 10.06 20.42
C GLY A 93 12.02 10.48 19.90
N ALA A 94 12.37 10.14 18.67
CA ALA A 94 13.59 10.62 18.02
C ALA A 94 13.37 12.04 17.47
N LYS A 95 14.26 12.97 17.82
CA LYS A 95 14.23 14.34 17.33
C LYS A 95 15.11 14.46 16.09
N ILE A 96 14.71 15.32 15.16
CA ILE A 96 15.48 15.61 13.94
C ILE A 96 16.86 16.22 14.27
N GLU A 97 17.00 16.82 15.45
CA GLU A 97 18.22 17.46 15.97
C GLU A 97 19.38 16.47 16.26
N ASP A 98 19.10 15.18 16.46
CA ASP A 98 20.12 14.16 16.76
C ASP A 98 20.81 13.62 15.49
N LEU A 99 20.33 14.02 14.32
CA LEU A 99 20.85 13.62 13.03
C LEU A 99 21.97 14.58 12.61
N LYS A 100 23.23 14.14 12.73
CA LYS A 100 24.39 14.86 12.17
C LYS A 100 24.34 14.78 10.64
N LEU A 101 23.65 15.75 10.03
CA LEU A 101 23.73 16.05 8.60
C LEU A 101 25.08 16.68 8.25
#